data_AF-A0A357ZHD4-F1
#
_entry.id   AF-A0A357ZHD4-F1
#
_cell.length_a   1.000
_cell.length_b   1.000
_cell.length_c   1.000
_cell.angle_alpha   90.00
_cell.angle_beta   90.00
_cell.angle_gamma   90.00
#
_symmetry.space_group_name_H-M   'P 1'
#
loop_
_entity.id
_entity.type
_entity.pdbx_description
1 polymer ?
#
loop_
_entity_poly.entity_id
_entity_poly.type
_entity_poly.pdbx_seq_one_letter_code
_entity_poly.pdbx_strand_id
1 'polypeptide(L)'
;AIVAVAVGGGGGGGGSDAPATTPPDNNGGTGTNNDNSPTCDDLNKVNKNPRPPVSNNPDNTPVCADLSGQWSGTEDLIGDNGLSITATIAQDGDKLQITTSSNKYGKVFIGTVDANCNINAYDQTTGEEWSTRYGPVTASRIALYDDISIECDGHSTSDSLILSR
;
A
#
# COMPACT_ATOMS: atom_id res chain seq x y z
N ALA A 1 50.41 2.32 55.73
CA ALA A 1 49.09 2.92 55.43
C ALA A 1 48.91 2.97 53.93
N ILE A 2 48.01 2.17 53.37
CA ILE A 2 47.26 2.51 52.17
C ILE A 2 45.87 1.89 52.35
N VAL A 3 44.87 2.75 52.37
CA VAL A 3 43.44 2.44 52.38
C VAL A 3 42.99 2.50 50.92
N ALA A 4 42.24 1.49 50.46
CA ALA A 4 41.00 1.68 49.70
C ALA A 4 40.37 0.32 49.37
N VAL A 5 39.22 0.10 50.00
CA VAL A 5 38.13 -0.83 49.64
C VAL A 5 37.48 -0.23 48.37
N ALA A 6 37.06 -0.97 47.34
CA ALA A 6 35.73 -1.59 47.32
C ALA A 6 35.42 -2.19 45.92
N VAL A 7 34.77 -3.38 45.95
CA VAL A 7 33.54 -3.77 45.21
C VAL A 7 33.65 -3.83 43.68
N GLY A 8 33.71 -5.02 43.07
CA GLY A 8 32.54 -5.84 42.67
C GLY A 8 32.27 -5.59 41.17
N GLY A 9 31.89 -6.49 40.28
CA GLY A 9 31.44 -7.89 40.30
C GLY A 9 30.61 -8.07 39.02
N GLY A 10 30.76 -9.19 38.31
CA GLY A 10 29.90 -9.64 37.18
C GLY A 10 30.03 -8.82 35.88
N GLY A 11 29.90 -9.35 34.67
CA GLY A 11 29.38 -10.63 34.19
C GLY A 11 28.50 -10.37 32.95
N GLY A 12 28.77 -11.04 31.83
CA GLY A 12 27.92 -11.12 30.62
C GLY A 12 27.91 -9.85 29.74
N GLY A 13 27.87 -9.88 28.41
CA GLY A 13 27.56 -10.95 27.47
C GLY A 13 26.47 -10.47 26.51
N GLY A 14 26.86 -10.10 25.28
CA GLY A 14 26.02 -10.15 24.06
C GLY A 14 24.88 -9.13 23.90
N GLY A 15 24.55 -8.86 22.63
CA GLY A 15 23.23 -8.36 22.24
C GLY A 15 23.20 -6.94 21.71
N SER A 16 23.18 -6.84 20.38
CA SER A 16 22.79 -5.69 19.57
C SER A 16 21.38 -5.19 19.89
N ASP A 17 21.22 -3.88 20.12
CA ASP A 17 19.92 -3.19 20.00
C ASP A 17 20.11 -1.83 19.32
N ALA A 18 19.46 -1.70 18.16
CA ALA A 18 19.26 -0.45 17.45
C ALA A 18 18.18 0.39 18.16
N PRO A 19 18.26 1.73 18.14
CA PRO A 19 17.24 2.55 18.78
C PRO A 19 15.91 2.47 18.03
N ALA A 20 14.86 2.08 18.74
CA ALA A 20 13.48 2.19 18.31
C ALA A 20 13.12 3.68 18.11
N THR A 21 12.91 4.09 16.87
CA THR A 21 12.26 5.37 16.55
C THR A 21 10.77 5.11 16.42
N THR A 22 9.97 5.75 17.28
CA THR A 22 8.51 5.86 17.14
C THR A 22 8.15 6.42 15.76
N PRO A 23 7.13 5.91 15.05
CA PRO A 23 6.61 6.53 13.84
C PRO A 23 6.11 7.95 14.15
N PRO A 24 6.35 8.94 13.28
CA PRO A 24 5.83 10.30 13.47
C PRO A 24 4.29 10.32 13.40
N ASP A 25 3.70 11.05 14.33
CA ASP A 25 2.29 11.41 14.37
C ASP A 25 2.01 12.51 13.34
N ASN A 26 1.53 12.15 12.15
CA ASN A 26 1.14 13.15 11.15
C ASN A 26 -0.24 13.76 11.44
N ASN A 27 -0.44 14.27 12.67
CA ASN A 27 -1.54 15.14 13.00
C ASN A 27 -1.03 16.51 13.46
N GLY A 28 -0.95 17.46 12.53
CA GLY A 28 -0.76 18.88 12.82
C GLY A 28 -0.12 19.64 11.64
N GLY A 29 -0.71 20.67 11.04
CA GLY A 29 -1.97 21.33 11.36
C GLY A 29 -2.17 22.59 10.52
N THR A 30 -3.44 23.00 10.46
CA THR A 30 -3.96 24.38 10.47
C THR A 30 -3.27 25.47 9.64
N GLY A 31 -3.94 25.88 8.56
CA GLY A 31 -3.75 27.17 7.89
C GLY A 31 -5.00 27.53 7.07
N THR A 32 -5.79 28.48 7.57
CA THR A 32 -6.98 29.06 6.95
C THR A 32 -6.61 29.95 5.76
N ASN A 33 -7.27 29.79 4.61
CA ASN A 33 -8.04 30.82 3.87
C ASN A 33 -8.18 30.51 2.36
N ASN A 34 -9.45 30.47 1.96
CA ASN A 34 -10.04 31.02 0.73
C ASN A 34 -9.82 30.30 -0.62
N ASP A 35 -10.97 29.92 -1.20
CA ASP A 35 -11.25 29.68 -2.62
C ASP A 35 -10.18 28.96 -3.42
N ASN A 36 -10.26 27.63 -3.47
CA ASN A 36 -9.70 26.87 -4.58
C ASN A 36 -10.65 25.73 -4.92
N SER A 37 -11.58 26.02 -5.83
CA SER A 37 -12.19 24.98 -6.65
C SER A 37 -11.05 24.33 -7.44
N PRO A 38 -10.72 23.04 -7.23
CA PRO A 38 -9.61 22.43 -7.94
C PRO A 38 -9.90 22.44 -9.44
N THR A 39 -9.03 23.10 -10.21
CA THR A 39 -9.09 23.04 -11.68
C THR A 39 -8.42 21.76 -12.17
N CYS A 40 -8.74 21.31 -13.39
CA CYS A 40 -8.30 20.04 -13.99
C CYS A 40 -6.77 19.79 -14.05
N ASP A 41 -5.95 20.76 -13.61
CA ASP A 41 -4.49 20.70 -13.60
C ASP A 41 -3.88 20.38 -12.22
N ASP A 42 -4.68 20.28 -11.16
CA ASP A 42 -4.19 20.10 -9.76
C ASP A 42 -3.89 18.64 -9.34
N LEU A 43 -3.98 17.66 -10.26
CA LEU A 43 -3.75 16.23 -9.95
C LEU A 43 -2.28 15.83 -9.79
N ASN A 44 -1.33 16.76 -9.86
CA ASN A 44 0.10 16.49 -9.64
C ASN A 44 0.49 16.42 -8.15
N LYS A 45 -0.20 15.64 -7.33
CA LYS A 45 0.25 15.34 -5.95
C LYS A 45 0.76 13.91 -5.85
N VAL A 46 2.02 13.75 -6.24
CA VAL A 46 2.82 12.56 -5.96
C VAL A 46 3.10 12.51 -4.45
N ASN A 47 2.25 11.85 -3.67
CA ASN A 47 2.68 11.30 -2.39
C ASN A 47 3.10 9.84 -2.60
N LYS A 48 4.31 9.65 -3.15
CA LYS A 48 4.99 8.35 -3.15
C LYS A 48 5.31 8.01 -1.72
N ASN A 49 4.38 7.40 -1.00
CA ASN A 49 4.69 6.87 0.32
C ASN A 49 5.55 5.62 0.09
N PRO A 50 6.86 5.65 0.36
CA PRO A 50 7.70 4.48 0.20
C PRO A 50 7.42 3.59 1.40
N ARG A 51 6.35 2.79 1.35
CA ARG A 51 6.20 1.70 2.33
C ARG A 51 7.22 0.62 1.93
N PRO A 52 8.02 0.11 2.89
CA PRO A 52 9.06 -0.86 2.58
C PRO A 52 8.49 -2.08 1.86
N PRO A 53 9.27 -2.69 0.95
CA PRO A 53 8.83 -3.82 0.14
C PRO A 53 8.26 -4.93 1.01
N VAL A 54 7.15 -5.50 0.57
CA VAL A 54 6.45 -6.58 1.28
C VAL A 54 7.21 -7.88 1.04
N SER A 55 7.60 -8.56 2.12
CA SER A 55 8.28 -9.86 2.06
C SER A 55 7.28 -10.97 2.30
N ASN A 56 7.29 -12.01 1.46
CA ASN A 56 6.46 -13.21 1.67
C ASN A 56 7.05 -14.06 2.81
N ASN A 57 6.84 -13.61 4.05
CA ASN A 57 7.19 -14.39 5.22
C ASN A 57 6.08 -15.40 5.52
N PRO A 58 6.33 -16.73 5.40
CA PRO A 58 5.32 -17.75 5.66
C PRO A 58 4.85 -17.80 7.12
N ASP A 59 5.59 -17.19 8.05
CA ASP A 59 5.22 -17.12 9.46
C ASP A 59 4.18 -16.03 9.74
N ASN A 60 3.96 -15.11 8.81
CA ASN A 60 3.02 -14.01 8.96
C ASN A 60 1.66 -14.40 8.37
N THR A 61 0.74 -14.75 9.27
CA THR A 61 -0.61 -15.20 8.92
C THR A 61 -1.34 -14.12 8.11
N PRO A 62 -1.84 -14.43 6.89
CA PRO A 62 -2.60 -13.49 6.08
C PRO A 62 -3.79 -12.90 6.82
N VAL A 63 -4.03 -11.60 6.64
CA VAL A 63 -5.26 -10.95 7.10
C VAL A 63 -6.37 -11.20 6.09
N CYS A 64 -7.55 -11.60 6.58
CA CYS A 64 -8.70 -12.05 5.80
C CYS A 64 -8.44 -13.34 4.98
N ALA A 65 -7.77 -13.22 3.84
CA ALA A 65 -7.58 -14.28 2.86
C ALA A 65 -6.11 -14.29 2.45
N ASP A 66 -5.59 -15.48 2.15
CA ASP A 66 -4.27 -15.58 1.52
C ASP A 66 -4.38 -15.14 0.06
N LEU A 67 -3.80 -14.00 -0.28
CA LEU A 67 -3.78 -13.44 -1.63
C LEU A 67 -2.46 -13.74 -2.35
N SER A 68 -1.47 -14.33 -1.67
CA SER A 68 -0.10 -14.50 -2.17
C SER A 68 -0.06 -15.40 -3.40
N GLY A 69 0.79 -15.07 -4.37
CA GLY A 69 1.07 -15.94 -5.51
C GLY A 69 0.73 -15.33 -6.87
N GLN A 70 0.51 -16.19 -7.87
CA GLN A 70 0.27 -15.79 -9.25
C GLN A 70 -1.23 -15.60 -9.53
N TRP A 71 -1.53 -14.56 -10.28
CA TRP A 71 -2.88 -14.13 -10.66
C TRP A 71 -2.90 -13.72 -12.13
N SER A 72 -4.10 -13.72 -12.71
CA SER A 72 -4.34 -13.22 -14.06
C SER A 72 -5.66 -12.47 -14.14
N GLY A 73 -5.78 -11.56 -15.09
CA GLY A 73 -7.03 -10.88 -15.31
C GLY A 73 -6.91 -9.71 -16.26
N THR A 74 -7.60 -8.61 -15.95
CA THR A 74 -7.75 -7.47 -16.85
C THR A 74 -7.49 -6.15 -16.14
N GLU A 75 -6.76 -5.28 -16.81
CA GLU A 75 -6.64 -3.86 -16.49
C GLU A 75 -7.47 -3.07 -17.52
N ASP A 76 -8.43 -2.28 -17.06
CA ASP A 76 -9.26 -1.42 -17.90
C ASP A 76 -9.04 0.03 -17.47
N LEU A 77 -8.30 0.77 -18.30
CA LEU A 77 -8.02 2.17 -18.08
C LEU A 77 -8.94 3.00 -18.97
N ILE A 78 -9.47 4.10 -18.45
CA ILE A 78 -10.35 5.00 -19.19
C ILE A 78 -9.63 5.48 -20.46
N GLY A 79 -10.27 5.23 -21.60
CA GLY A 79 -9.73 5.60 -22.92
C GLY A 79 -8.81 4.56 -23.55
N ASP A 80 -8.55 3.44 -22.89
CA ASP A 80 -7.90 2.26 -23.46
C ASP A 80 -8.91 1.10 -23.65
N ASN A 81 -8.48 0.07 -24.40
CA ASN A 81 -9.19 -1.20 -24.42
C ASN A 81 -8.62 -2.09 -23.31
N GLY A 82 -9.49 -2.75 -22.54
CA GLY A 82 -9.09 -3.68 -21.48
C GLY A 82 -7.93 -4.60 -21.89
N LEU A 83 -6.86 -4.57 -21.10
CA LEU A 83 -5.62 -5.30 -21.32
C LEU A 83 -5.60 -6.56 -20.46
N SER A 84 -5.31 -7.71 -21.08
CA SER A 84 -4.98 -8.92 -20.31
C SER A 84 -3.64 -8.75 -19.60
N ILE A 85 -3.63 -9.02 -18.30
CA ILE A 85 -2.45 -8.91 -17.46
C ILE A 85 -2.22 -10.16 -16.62
N THR A 86 -0.97 -10.38 -16.23
CA THR A 86 -0.60 -11.27 -15.12
C THR A 86 -0.19 -10.44 -13.92
N ALA A 87 -0.30 -11.02 -12.73
CA ALA A 87 0.18 -10.38 -11.51
C ALA A 87 0.81 -11.39 -10.54
N THR A 88 1.80 -10.92 -9.80
CA THR A 88 2.35 -11.61 -8.63
C THR A 88 2.02 -10.79 -7.40
N ILE A 89 1.38 -11.42 -6.41
CA ILE A 89 1.05 -10.78 -5.14
C ILE A 89 1.98 -11.31 -4.05
N ALA A 90 2.56 -10.38 -3.31
CA ALA A 90 3.23 -10.63 -2.07
C ALA A 90 2.38 -10.10 -0.90
N GLN A 91 2.17 -10.94 0.12
CA GLN A 91 1.41 -10.59 1.31
C GLN A 91 2.21 -10.89 2.57
N ASP A 92 2.21 -9.93 3.48
CA ASP A 92 2.84 -10.02 4.80
C ASP A 92 1.85 -9.54 5.86
N GLY A 93 1.04 -10.46 6.38
CA GLY A 93 -0.09 -10.10 7.24
C GLY A 93 -1.09 -9.18 6.55
N ASP A 94 -1.15 -7.93 6.99
CA ASP A 94 -1.99 -6.88 6.41
C ASP A 94 -1.36 -6.19 5.20
N LYS A 95 -0.05 -6.35 4.95
CA LYS A 95 0.65 -5.61 3.89
C LYS A 95 0.56 -6.35 2.57
N LEU A 96 0.40 -5.59 1.49
CA LEU A 96 0.32 -6.10 0.13
C LEU A 96 1.28 -5.39 -0.82
N GLN A 97 1.90 -6.16 -1.69
CA GLN A 97 2.51 -5.67 -2.92
C GLN A 97 1.94 -6.47 -4.09
N ILE A 98 1.41 -5.78 -5.09
CA ILE A 98 0.88 -6.38 -6.31
C ILE A 98 1.75 -5.91 -7.46
N THR A 99 2.48 -6.82 -8.10
CA THR A 99 3.28 -6.53 -9.29
C THR A 99 2.54 -7.07 -10.51
N THR A 100 2.20 -6.21 -11.47
CA THR A 100 1.48 -6.62 -12.69
C THR A 100 2.39 -6.62 -13.93
N SER A 101 1.89 -7.18 -15.02
CA SER A 101 2.51 -7.08 -16.35
C SER A 101 2.15 -5.80 -17.12
N SER A 102 1.47 -4.82 -16.50
CA SER A 102 1.10 -3.58 -17.19
C SER A 102 2.34 -2.82 -17.66
N ASN A 103 2.20 -2.09 -18.77
CA ASN A 103 3.29 -1.31 -19.37
C ASN A 103 3.14 0.21 -19.21
N LYS A 104 1.96 0.70 -18.78
CA LYS A 104 1.69 2.12 -18.54
C LYS A 104 1.75 2.46 -17.05
N TYR A 105 0.60 2.37 -16.38
CA TYR A 105 0.36 2.55 -14.95
C TYR A 105 0.04 1.18 -14.32
N GLY A 106 -0.21 1.11 -13.01
CA GLY A 106 -0.60 -0.15 -12.36
C GLY A 106 0.49 -1.24 -12.33
N LYS A 107 1.76 -0.88 -12.54
CA LYS A 107 2.89 -1.84 -12.56
C LYS A 107 3.14 -2.47 -11.20
N VAL A 108 3.10 -1.64 -10.17
CA VAL A 108 3.34 -2.04 -8.79
C VAL A 108 2.36 -1.27 -7.92
N PHE A 109 1.55 -1.99 -7.15
CA PHE A 109 0.74 -1.42 -6.08
C PHE A 109 1.34 -1.79 -4.74
N ILE A 110 1.38 -0.84 -3.81
CA ILE A 110 1.77 -1.08 -2.43
C ILE A 110 0.64 -0.61 -1.52
N GLY A 111 0.19 -1.49 -0.62
CA GLY A 111 -1.00 -1.23 0.17
C GLY A 111 -1.18 -2.11 1.39
N THR A 112 -2.42 -2.14 1.87
CA THR A 112 -2.89 -2.99 2.97
C THR A 112 -4.20 -3.67 2.62
N VAL A 113 -4.44 -4.83 3.23
CA VAL A 113 -5.76 -5.48 3.34
C VAL A 113 -6.21 -5.50 4.80
N ASP A 114 -7.46 -5.11 5.05
CA ASP A 114 -8.05 -5.11 6.39
C ASP A 114 -8.72 -6.46 6.74
N ALA A 115 -9.16 -6.61 7.99
CA ALA A 115 -9.85 -7.82 8.46
C ALA A 115 -11.21 -8.07 7.79
N ASN A 116 -11.79 -7.06 7.13
CA ASN A 116 -13.01 -7.17 6.34
C ASN A 116 -12.71 -7.45 4.85
N CYS A 117 -11.46 -7.74 4.51
CA CYS A 117 -11.00 -8.03 3.16
C CYS A 117 -11.05 -6.82 2.20
N ASN A 118 -10.97 -5.59 2.71
CA ASN A 118 -10.86 -4.42 1.85
C ASN A 118 -9.39 -4.05 1.61
N ILE A 119 -9.04 -3.75 0.37
CA ILE A 119 -7.70 -3.27 0.01
C ILE A 119 -7.74 -1.75 -0.15
N ASN A 120 -6.69 -1.11 0.36
CA ASN A 120 -6.26 0.23 0.00
C ASN A 120 -4.80 0.15 -0.43
N ALA A 121 -4.48 0.51 -1.67
CA ALA A 121 -3.15 0.45 -2.24
C ALA A 121 -2.86 1.65 -3.14
N TYR A 122 -1.59 1.99 -3.30
CA TYR A 122 -1.17 3.08 -4.16
C TYR A 122 -0.39 2.54 -5.36
N ASP A 123 -0.72 2.96 -6.58
CA ASP A 123 0.13 2.72 -7.74
C ASP A 123 1.45 3.48 -7.56
N GLN A 124 2.56 2.78 -7.59
CA GLN A 124 3.88 3.37 -7.43
C GLN A 124 4.33 4.17 -8.66
N THR A 125 3.62 4.04 -9.78
CA THR A 125 3.86 4.78 -11.02
C THR A 125 3.26 6.19 -10.93
N THR A 126 1.97 6.30 -10.59
CA THR A 126 1.23 7.57 -10.57
C THR A 126 1.13 8.18 -9.16
N GLY A 127 1.12 7.35 -8.13
CA GLY A 127 0.80 7.74 -6.76
C GLY A 127 -0.70 7.73 -6.45
N GLU A 128 -1.54 7.28 -7.39
CA GLU A 128 -2.99 7.24 -7.22
C GLU A 128 -3.41 6.11 -6.29
N GLU A 129 -4.53 6.34 -5.59
CA GLU A 129 -5.10 5.40 -4.64
C GLU A 129 -6.10 4.48 -5.34
N TRP A 130 -5.89 3.18 -5.14
CA TRP A 130 -6.69 2.10 -5.68
C TRP A 130 -7.30 1.29 -4.54
N SER A 131 -8.61 1.06 -4.60
CA SER A 131 -9.33 0.40 -3.51
C SER A 131 -10.37 -0.62 -3.97
N THR A 132 -10.79 -1.50 -3.06
CA THR A 132 -11.85 -2.51 -3.28
C THR A 132 -13.25 -1.95 -3.06
N ARG A 133 -13.56 -0.79 -3.66
CA ARG A 133 -14.79 -0.04 -3.40
C ARG A 133 -16.08 -0.85 -3.61
N TYR A 134 -16.11 -1.71 -4.63
CA TYR A 134 -17.31 -2.46 -5.01
C TYR A 134 -17.43 -3.84 -4.34
N GLY A 135 -16.60 -4.12 -3.34
CA GLY A 135 -16.74 -5.30 -2.49
C GLY A 135 -15.41 -5.91 -2.07
N PRO A 136 -15.43 -6.71 -1.00
CA PRO A 136 -14.24 -7.33 -0.43
C PRO A 136 -13.53 -8.26 -1.42
N VAL A 137 -12.23 -8.42 -1.24
CA VAL A 137 -11.46 -9.46 -1.93
C VAL A 137 -11.80 -10.84 -1.40
N THR A 138 -11.52 -11.84 -2.22
CA THR A 138 -11.62 -13.25 -1.86
C THR A 138 -10.32 -13.96 -2.26
N ALA A 139 -10.13 -15.18 -1.78
CA ALA A 139 -8.97 -15.98 -2.15
C ALA A 139 -8.85 -16.26 -3.66
N SER A 140 -9.89 -16.01 -4.45
CA SER A 140 -9.95 -16.24 -5.90
C SER A 140 -10.29 -14.99 -6.73
N ARG A 141 -10.54 -13.83 -6.10
CA ARG A 141 -10.90 -12.60 -6.83
C ARG A 141 -10.44 -11.35 -6.09
N ILE A 142 -9.77 -10.46 -6.81
CA ILE A 142 -9.45 -9.09 -6.39
C ILE A 142 -10.00 -8.13 -7.45
N ALA A 143 -10.60 -7.03 -7.01
CA ALA A 143 -11.06 -5.96 -7.88
C ALA A 143 -10.66 -4.62 -7.25
N LEU A 144 -9.70 -3.95 -7.86
CA LEU A 144 -9.21 -2.64 -7.46
C LEU A 144 -9.70 -1.58 -8.45
N TYR A 145 -10.01 -0.40 -7.92
CA TYR A 145 -10.53 0.71 -8.69
C TYR A 145 -9.82 1.99 -8.30
N ASP A 146 -9.42 2.76 -9.31
CA ASP A 146 -9.04 4.17 -9.17
C ASP A 146 -10.27 5.02 -9.39
N ASP A 147 -10.71 5.73 -8.35
CA ASP A 147 -11.78 6.68 -8.52
C ASP A 147 -11.23 8.04 -8.92
N ILE A 148 -11.19 8.25 -10.22
CA ILE A 148 -11.03 9.57 -10.81
C ILE A 148 -12.35 10.32 -10.59
N SER A 149 -12.49 10.95 -9.43
CA SER A 149 -13.51 11.96 -9.16
C SER A 149 -13.16 13.24 -9.92
N ILE A 150 -13.25 13.22 -11.24
CA ILE A 150 -13.31 14.46 -12.01
C ILE A 150 -14.79 14.76 -12.21
N GLU A 151 -15.30 15.79 -11.50
CA GLU A 151 -16.56 16.43 -11.87
C GLU A 151 -16.37 17.17 -13.20
N CYS A 152 -16.33 16.44 -14.31
CA CYS A 152 -16.64 16.97 -15.62
C CYS A 152 -18.01 16.37 -15.99
N ASP A 153 -19.05 17.20 -15.95
CA ASP A 153 -20.41 16.86 -16.39
C ASP A 153 -21.17 15.78 -15.58
N GLY A 154 -20.74 15.47 -14.34
CA GLY A 154 -21.49 14.60 -13.42
C GLY A 154 -21.34 13.09 -13.69
N HIS A 155 -20.30 12.69 -14.42
CA HIS A 155 -19.96 11.29 -14.66
C HIS A 155 -18.70 10.90 -13.90
N SER A 156 -18.80 9.92 -12.99
CA SER A 156 -17.63 9.25 -12.42
C SER A 156 -17.18 8.15 -13.37
N THR A 157 -15.93 8.22 -13.79
CA THR A 157 -15.24 7.14 -14.50
C THR A 157 -14.18 6.57 -13.58
N SER A 158 -13.99 5.25 -13.61
CA SER A 158 -12.96 4.59 -12.79
C SER A 158 -12.05 3.75 -13.68
N ASP A 159 -10.76 3.74 -13.38
CA ASP A 159 -9.88 2.68 -13.88
C ASP A 159 -10.12 1.42 -13.03
N SER A 160 -9.88 0.25 -13.60
CA SER A 160 -10.08 -1.01 -12.88
C SER A 160 -9.02 -2.06 -13.15
N LEU A 161 -8.71 -2.82 -12.10
CA LEU A 161 -7.79 -3.95 -12.11
C LEU A 161 -8.51 -5.13 -11.49
N ILE A 162 -8.89 -6.09 -12.33
CA ILE A 162 -9.62 -7.29 -11.93
C ILE A 162 -8.69 -8.48 -12.06
N LEU A 163 -8.45 -9.19 -10.96
CA LEU A 163 -7.59 -10.36 -10.89
C LEU A 163 -8.37 -11.59 -10.42
N SER A 164 -8.01 -12.74 -10.98
CA SER A 164 -8.55 -14.05 -10.64
C SER A 164 -7.47 -15.14 -10.68
N ARG A 165 -7.69 -16.23 -9.94
CA ARG A 165 -6.87 -17.44 -9.95
C ARG A 165 -7.71 -18.67 -9.58
#